data_AF-A0A2N3ECN1-F1
#
_entry.id   AF-A0A2N3ECN1-F1
#
_cell.length_a   1.000
_cell.length_b   1.000
_cell.length_c   1.000
_cell.angle_alpha   90.00
_cell.angle_beta   90.00
_cell.angle_gamma   90.00
#
_symmetry.space_group_name_H-M   'P 1'
#
loop_
_entity.id
_entity.type
_entity.pdbx_description
1 polymer ?
#
loop_
_entity_poly.entity_id
_entity_poly.type
_entity_poly.pdbx_seq_one_letter_code
_entity_poly.pdbx_strand_id
1 'polypeptide(L)'
;GGPDGAAAAEKGLSAPRQPSGEGAAGSGAATADPGPAPEAMQSRADGASNDESAPPKKRRRRRGRRAGRQGERAGAPKQSAQPHNGPPPASRAPADTLYAALDLGTNNCRLLIARRSSDGFNVVDAYSRIVRLGEGLARTGALSEAAMTRAIDALKICADKMRRRGVVRARTIATAACRTASNSDTFIERVKSQTGLSLEIVSTEDEARLAVAGCAPLLDPGCTSALVFDIGGGSTELIWVRMSGGDRRGRPVIGDWISLPCGVVTLAEHHGGVDVPADLYDRMVAEVGEQLTPFHERIHAMEAGEGGFHLLGTSGTVTTIAGVHLGLERYDRTRVDGVWISPGDVQRVTQSLLAMDYGMRAAHPCVGGERADLVLAGCAIFEAIARAWPAERLRVADRGLREGILMSLIEADARRGRRRRRRRRRNANRVSEAPAQVN
;
A
#
# COMPACT_ATOMS: atom_id res chain seq x y z
N GLY A 1 43.19 38.75 45.17
CA GLY A 1 43.25 38.25 46.55
C GLY A 1 42.39 39.14 47.42
N GLY A 2 41.67 38.57 48.39
CA GLY A 2 40.57 39.24 49.11
C GLY A 2 39.22 38.62 48.74
N PRO A 3 38.65 37.72 49.58
CA PRO A 3 37.52 36.87 49.21
C PRO A 3 36.23 37.09 50.05
N ASP A 4 35.18 36.36 49.67
CA ASP A 4 34.05 35.81 50.46
C ASP A 4 33.11 36.71 51.30
N GLY A 5 31.82 36.36 51.28
CA GLY A 5 30.78 36.91 52.17
C GLY A 5 29.35 36.48 51.79
N ALA A 6 28.81 35.45 52.44
CA ALA A 6 27.59 34.72 52.03
C ALA A 6 26.28 35.11 52.78
N ALA A 7 25.20 34.37 52.45
CA ALA A 7 23.85 34.27 53.07
C ALA A 7 22.80 35.33 52.65
N ALA A 8 21.55 35.03 52.20
CA ALA A 8 20.50 34.06 52.62
C ALA A 8 19.74 34.50 53.91
N ALA A 9 18.42 34.39 54.09
CA ALA A 9 17.32 33.73 53.34
C ALA A 9 15.91 34.29 53.73
N GLU A 10 14.83 33.63 53.28
CA GLU A 10 13.44 33.63 53.83
C GLU A 10 12.56 34.87 53.59
N LYS A 11 11.21 34.85 53.55
CA LYS A 11 10.07 33.95 53.21
C LYS A 11 8.81 34.71 53.74
N GLY A 12 7.63 34.60 53.12
CA GLY A 12 6.38 35.05 53.77
C GLY A 12 5.16 35.16 52.85
N LEU A 13 4.17 34.28 53.05
CA LEU A 13 2.86 34.32 52.38
C LEU A 13 1.91 35.34 53.03
N SER A 14 0.93 35.84 52.28
CA SER A 14 -0.45 35.97 52.78
C SER A 14 -1.50 36.23 51.68
N ALA A 15 -2.70 35.69 51.89
CA ALA A 15 -3.96 35.91 51.18
C ALA A 15 -5.10 35.64 52.18
N PRO A 16 -6.39 35.78 51.83
CA PRO A 16 -7.08 36.94 51.24
C PRO A 16 -8.14 37.50 52.22
N ARG A 17 -8.95 38.49 51.83
CA ARG A 17 -10.17 38.91 52.56
C ARG A 17 -11.34 39.26 51.64
N GLN A 18 -12.51 38.66 51.90
CA GLN A 18 -13.84 39.29 51.77
C GLN A 18 -14.36 39.60 53.20
N PRO A 19 -15.24 40.61 53.39
CA PRO A 19 -16.71 40.38 53.46
C PRO A 19 -17.54 41.60 52.94
N SER A 20 -18.89 41.68 52.90
CA SER A 20 -20.00 40.70 52.78
C SER A 20 -21.35 41.46 52.64
N GLY A 21 -22.36 40.87 51.98
CA GLY A 21 -23.79 41.22 52.15
C GLY A 21 -24.41 42.27 51.19
N GLU A 22 -25.73 42.36 51.04
CA GLU A 22 -26.80 41.40 51.43
C GLU A 22 -28.16 41.70 50.76
N GLY A 23 -28.97 40.66 50.48
CA GLY A 23 -30.43 40.71 50.30
C GLY A 23 -31.01 41.11 48.92
N ALA A 24 -32.26 40.79 48.59
CA ALA A 24 -33.17 39.72 49.08
C ALA A 24 -34.41 39.60 48.16
N ALA A 25 -34.95 38.37 48.00
CA ALA A 25 -36.30 38.00 47.47
C ALA A 25 -36.66 38.42 46.01
N GLY A 26 -37.52 37.68 45.28
CA GLY A 26 -38.15 36.39 45.56
C GLY A 26 -39.23 36.00 44.51
N SER A 27 -39.78 34.79 44.63
CA SER A 27 -40.80 34.14 43.75
C SER A 27 -40.34 33.78 42.32
N GLY A 28 -40.84 32.71 41.68
CA GLY A 28 -41.81 31.70 42.11
C GLY A 28 -41.63 30.37 41.36
N ALA A 29 -42.28 29.30 41.84
CA ALA A 29 -42.07 27.94 41.37
C ALA A 29 -42.96 27.53 40.18
N ALA A 30 -42.46 26.65 39.32
CA ALA A 30 -43.26 25.77 38.48
C ALA A 30 -42.51 24.45 38.22
N THR A 31 -43.11 23.32 38.60
CA THR A 31 -42.58 21.97 38.41
C THR A 31 -43.11 21.34 37.12
N ALA A 32 -42.25 20.73 36.30
CA ALA A 32 -42.63 19.71 35.32
C ALA A 32 -41.45 18.79 35.03
N ASP A 33 -41.66 17.48 35.18
CA ASP A 33 -40.73 16.41 34.78
C ASP A 33 -41.21 15.81 33.41
N PRO A 34 -40.58 14.80 32.79
CA PRO A 34 -39.77 15.03 31.60
C PRO A 34 -40.41 14.49 30.30
N GLY A 35 -40.03 15.10 29.16
CA GLY A 35 -40.46 14.72 27.80
C GLY A 35 -39.28 14.31 26.90
N PRO A 36 -39.50 13.50 25.85
CA PRO A 36 -38.52 12.54 25.37
C PRO A 36 -37.40 13.10 24.47
N ALA A 37 -36.31 12.33 24.39
CA ALA A 37 -35.19 12.57 23.49
C ALA A 37 -35.61 12.56 22.00
N PRO A 38 -35.01 13.42 21.15
CA PRO A 38 -35.27 13.40 19.71
C PRO A 38 -34.67 12.14 19.06
N GLU A 39 -35.45 11.50 18.20
CA GLU A 39 -35.12 10.24 17.56
C GLU A 39 -33.96 10.34 16.55
N ALA A 40 -33.32 9.20 16.30
CA ALA A 40 -32.20 9.08 15.38
C ALA A 40 -32.61 9.40 13.93
N MET A 41 -32.12 10.51 13.38
CA MET A 41 -32.24 10.81 11.96
C MET A 41 -31.33 9.89 11.15
N GLN A 42 -31.88 8.78 10.66
CA GLN A 42 -31.20 7.80 9.82
C GLN A 42 -30.79 8.39 8.47
N SER A 43 -29.58 8.92 8.37
CA SER A 43 -28.96 9.23 7.08
C SER A 43 -28.62 7.92 6.35
N ARG A 44 -29.46 7.54 5.40
CA ARG A 44 -29.17 6.47 4.44
C ARG A 44 -28.00 6.91 3.55
N ALA A 45 -26.79 6.46 3.88
CA ALA A 45 -25.63 6.56 3.00
C ALA A 45 -25.53 5.29 2.15
N ASP A 46 -26.10 5.33 0.93
CA ASP A 46 -25.97 4.25 -0.05
C ASP A 46 -24.53 4.15 -0.56
N GLY A 47 -23.72 3.35 0.15
CA GLY A 47 -22.35 3.01 -0.22
C GLY A 47 -22.30 2.09 -1.44
N ALA A 48 -22.39 2.67 -2.63
CA ALA A 48 -22.46 1.95 -3.90
C ALA A 48 -21.33 0.93 -4.09
N SER A 49 -21.71 -0.35 -4.20
CA SER A 49 -20.85 -1.43 -4.64
C SER A 49 -20.56 -1.31 -6.14
N ASN A 50 -19.30 -1.10 -6.52
CA ASN A 50 -18.87 -1.20 -7.92
C ASN A 50 -19.02 -2.65 -8.41
N ASP A 51 -20.06 -2.91 -9.20
CA ASP A 51 -20.26 -4.16 -9.95
C ASP A 51 -19.98 -3.88 -11.44
N GLU A 52 -18.91 -4.45 -12.00
CA GLU A 52 -18.51 -4.18 -13.40
C GLU A 52 -19.37 -5.00 -14.38
N SER A 53 -20.22 -4.28 -15.12
CA SER A 53 -21.11 -4.86 -16.11
C SER A 53 -20.40 -5.26 -17.42
N ALA A 54 -20.55 -6.53 -17.81
CA ALA A 54 -20.09 -7.03 -19.11
C ALA A 54 -21.05 -6.62 -20.25
N PRO A 55 -20.57 -6.43 -21.50
CA PRO A 55 -21.40 -5.93 -22.60
C PRO A 55 -22.43 -6.96 -23.12
N PRO A 56 -23.59 -6.53 -23.64
CA PRO A 56 -24.75 -7.39 -23.87
C PRO A 56 -24.65 -8.24 -25.15
N LYS A 57 -24.86 -9.57 -25.02
CA LYS A 57 -25.01 -10.48 -26.15
C LYS A 57 -26.44 -10.43 -26.73
N LYS A 58 -26.55 -10.03 -28.01
CA LYS A 58 -27.82 -9.99 -28.75
C LYS A 58 -28.47 -11.37 -28.87
N ARG A 59 -29.67 -11.55 -28.29
CA ARG A 59 -30.52 -12.75 -28.47
C ARG A 59 -31.11 -12.77 -29.90
N ARG A 60 -30.71 -13.72 -30.76
CA ARG A 60 -31.50 -14.06 -31.97
C ARG A 60 -32.57 -15.10 -31.63
N ARG A 61 -33.80 -14.85 -32.09
CA ARG A 61 -34.99 -15.67 -31.82
C ARG A 61 -34.93 -17.03 -32.54
N ARG A 62 -35.42 -18.08 -31.87
CA ARG A 62 -35.88 -19.32 -32.55
C ARG A 62 -37.10 -19.00 -33.43
N ARG A 63 -37.10 -19.48 -34.67
CA ARG A 63 -38.30 -19.86 -35.43
C ARG A 63 -37.98 -21.17 -36.14
N GLY A 64 -38.83 -22.18 -35.98
CA GLY A 64 -38.67 -23.45 -36.66
C GLY A 64 -39.36 -23.47 -38.03
N ARG A 65 -39.01 -24.44 -38.87
CA ARG A 65 -39.84 -24.96 -39.95
C ARG A 65 -39.52 -26.44 -40.17
N ARG A 66 -40.56 -27.26 -40.35
CA ARG A 66 -40.47 -28.67 -40.75
C ARG A 66 -40.49 -28.77 -42.28
N ALA A 67 -39.57 -29.55 -42.84
CA ALA A 67 -39.68 -30.37 -44.05
C ALA A 67 -38.33 -31.12 -44.15
N GLY A 68 -38.21 -32.40 -44.50
CA GLY A 68 -39.21 -33.33 -45.03
C GLY A 68 -38.70 -33.93 -46.35
N ARG A 69 -37.86 -34.98 -46.28
CA ARG A 69 -37.62 -35.93 -47.38
C ARG A 69 -36.85 -37.17 -46.89
N GLN A 70 -37.26 -38.33 -47.39
CA GLN A 70 -36.56 -39.61 -47.25
C GLN A 70 -35.51 -39.75 -48.38
N GLY A 71 -34.53 -40.63 -48.19
CA GLY A 71 -33.50 -40.98 -49.17
C GLY A 71 -32.55 -42.03 -48.61
N GLU A 72 -32.11 -42.98 -49.43
CA GLU A 72 -31.62 -44.29 -48.98
C GLU A 72 -30.10 -44.46 -48.86
N ARG A 73 -29.75 -45.63 -48.29
CA ARG A 73 -28.46 -46.28 -48.07
C ARG A 73 -27.33 -46.02 -49.09
N ALA A 74 -26.11 -45.81 -48.56
CA ALA A 74 -24.85 -46.44 -48.99
C ALA A 74 -23.81 -46.35 -47.85
N GLY A 75 -22.78 -47.19 -47.81
CA GLY A 75 -21.98 -47.40 -46.57
C GLY A 75 -20.45 -47.27 -46.68
N ALA A 76 -19.83 -47.33 -45.48
CA ALA A 76 -18.40 -47.48 -45.17
C ALA A 76 -17.45 -46.29 -45.46
N PRO A 77 -16.28 -46.18 -44.78
CA PRO A 77 -15.76 -47.04 -43.70
C PRO A 77 -15.62 -46.34 -42.32
N LYS A 78 -15.55 -47.14 -41.26
CA LYS A 78 -15.13 -46.67 -39.92
C LYS A 78 -13.63 -46.38 -39.93
N GLN A 79 -13.22 -45.13 -39.72
CA GLN A 79 -11.82 -44.84 -39.39
C GLN A 79 -11.54 -45.19 -37.93
N SER A 80 -10.63 -46.14 -37.72
CA SER A 80 -10.07 -46.47 -36.41
C SER A 80 -9.29 -45.28 -35.86
N ALA A 81 -9.74 -44.71 -34.74
CA ALA A 81 -8.98 -43.71 -34.01
C ALA A 81 -7.71 -44.35 -33.43
N GLN A 82 -6.56 -44.09 -34.03
CA GLN A 82 -5.28 -44.49 -33.45
C GLN A 82 -5.04 -43.70 -32.14
N PRO A 83 -4.50 -44.34 -31.08
CA PRO A 83 -4.10 -43.62 -29.90
C PRO A 83 -2.88 -42.76 -30.21
N HIS A 84 -3.05 -41.43 -30.18
CA HIS A 84 -1.92 -40.50 -30.27
C HIS A 84 -1.00 -40.67 -29.04
N ASN A 85 0.06 -41.47 -29.19
CA ASN A 85 1.20 -41.52 -28.29
C ASN A 85 2.07 -40.25 -28.43
N GLY A 86 1.46 -39.08 -28.18
CA GLY A 86 2.18 -37.84 -27.94
C GLY A 86 2.69 -37.81 -26.49
N PRO A 87 3.89 -37.28 -26.23
CA PRO A 87 4.36 -37.09 -24.86
C PRO A 87 3.37 -36.19 -24.08
N PRO A 88 3.03 -36.52 -22.82
CA PRO A 88 1.96 -35.84 -22.10
C PRO A 88 2.26 -34.33 -21.95
N PRO A 89 1.25 -33.46 -22.08
CA PRO A 89 1.44 -32.01 -22.13
C PRO A 89 2.23 -31.54 -20.91
N ALA A 90 3.39 -30.93 -21.18
CA ALA A 90 4.41 -30.69 -20.16
C ALA A 90 3.94 -29.70 -19.10
N SER A 91 3.54 -30.22 -17.93
CA SER A 91 2.99 -29.48 -16.77
C SER A 91 3.53 -28.05 -16.64
N ARG A 92 2.78 -27.12 -17.22
CA ARG A 92 2.83 -25.68 -16.97
C ARG A 92 2.25 -25.51 -15.55
N ALA A 93 2.65 -24.49 -14.79
CA ALA A 93 1.66 -23.95 -13.86
C ALA A 93 0.48 -23.51 -14.76
N PRO A 94 -0.76 -23.97 -14.54
CA PRO A 94 -1.86 -23.64 -15.45
C PRO A 94 -1.91 -22.12 -15.62
N ALA A 95 -2.21 -21.66 -16.83
CA ALA A 95 -2.23 -20.22 -17.12
C ALA A 95 -3.18 -19.45 -16.19
N ASP A 96 -4.13 -20.18 -15.59
CA ASP A 96 -5.15 -19.70 -14.67
C ASP A 96 -4.77 -19.72 -13.18
N THR A 97 -3.52 -20.05 -12.81
CA THR A 97 -3.08 -19.91 -11.41
C THR A 97 -3.23 -18.45 -10.94
N LEU A 98 -4.05 -18.27 -9.92
CA LEU A 98 -4.27 -17.00 -9.25
C LEU A 98 -3.33 -16.86 -8.04
N TYR A 99 -2.74 -15.67 -7.96
CA TYR A 99 -1.84 -15.22 -6.91
C TYR A 99 -2.52 -14.11 -6.12
N ALA A 100 -2.28 -14.03 -4.81
CA ALA A 100 -2.67 -12.91 -3.98
C ALA A 100 -1.48 -12.28 -3.25
N ALA A 101 -1.50 -10.96 -3.16
CA ALA A 101 -0.70 -10.19 -2.24
C ALA A 101 -1.65 -9.45 -1.29
N LEU A 102 -1.54 -9.73 0.00
CA LEU A 102 -2.23 -8.97 1.05
C LEU A 102 -1.19 -8.20 1.86
N ASP A 103 -1.48 -6.93 2.07
CA ASP A 103 -0.67 -5.97 2.79
C ASP A 103 -1.53 -5.33 3.89
N LEU A 104 -1.12 -5.50 5.15
CA LEU A 104 -1.73 -4.85 6.30
C LEU A 104 -0.76 -3.80 6.86
N GLY A 105 -0.95 -2.56 6.43
CA GLY A 105 -0.18 -1.43 6.89
C GLY A 105 -0.79 -0.67 8.07
N THR A 106 -0.01 0.23 8.64
CA THR A 106 -0.40 1.15 9.74
C THR A 106 -1.71 1.90 9.45
N ASN A 107 -1.96 2.28 8.19
CA ASN A 107 -3.16 3.02 7.80
C ASN A 107 -4.17 2.18 6.98
N ASN A 108 -3.70 1.39 6.01
CA ASN A 108 -4.54 0.69 5.03
C ASN A 108 -4.38 -0.84 5.12
N CYS A 109 -5.48 -1.57 4.97
CA CYS A 109 -5.47 -2.99 4.62
C CYS A 109 -5.79 -3.12 3.12
N ARG A 110 -4.93 -3.83 2.37
CA ARG A 110 -5.01 -3.94 0.91
C ARG A 110 -4.82 -5.38 0.45
N LEU A 111 -5.55 -5.76 -0.59
CA LEU A 111 -5.43 -7.04 -1.27
C LEU A 111 -5.38 -6.82 -2.78
N LEU A 112 -4.51 -7.55 -3.45
CA LEU A 112 -4.43 -7.63 -4.91
C LEU A 112 -4.41 -9.10 -5.33
N ILE A 113 -5.43 -9.53 -6.08
CA ILE A 113 -5.50 -10.87 -6.69
C ILE A 113 -5.20 -10.72 -8.18
N ALA A 114 -4.25 -11.51 -8.70
CA ALA A 114 -3.81 -11.41 -10.07
C ALA A 114 -3.56 -12.78 -10.72
N ARG A 115 -3.67 -12.82 -12.06
CA ARG A 115 -3.27 -13.94 -12.91
C ARG A 115 -2.00 -13.56 -13.65
N ARG A 116 -1.05 -14.49 -13.77
CA ARG A 116 0.15 -14.28 -14.60
C ARG A 116 -0.23 -14.01 -16.06
N SER A 117 0.41 -13.02 -16.70
CA SER A 117 0.33 -12.75 -18.14
C SER A 117 1.68 -13.02 -18.83
N SER A 118 1.81 -12.63 -20.10
CA SER A 118 3.08 -12.66 -20.85
C SER A 118 4.12 -11.72 -20.22
N ASP A 119 3.69 -10.50 -19.92
CA ASP A 119 4.55 -9.35 -19.62
C ASP A 119 4.49 -8.93 -18.13
N GLY A 120 3.86 -9.76 -17.29
CA GLY A 120 3.73 -9.56 -15.85
C GLY A 120 2.54 -10.33 -15.29
N PHE A 121 1.53 -9.59 -14.86
CA PHE A 121 0.25 -10.10 -14.39
C PHE A 121 -0.90 -9.18 -14.78
N ASN A 122 -2.10 -9.74 -14.83
CA ASN A 122 -3.36 -9.01 -14.96
C ASN A 122 -4.09 -9.06 -13.62
N VAL A 123 -4.58 -7.92 -13.13
CA VAL A 123 -5.42 -7.86 -11.92
C VAL A 123 -6.76 -8.52 -12.20
N VAL A 124 -7.26 -9.29 -11.22
CA VAL A 124 -8.51 -10.07 -11.29
C VAL A 124 -9.48 -9.66 -10.19
N ASP A 125 -8.95 -9.24 -9.04
CA ASP A 125 -9.72 -8.67 -7.95
C ASP A 125 -8.80 -7.76 -7.12
N ALA A 126 -9.37 -6.73 -6.50
CA ALA A 126 -8.65 -5.82 -5.63
C ALA A 126 -9.55 -5.41 -4.46
N TYR A 127 -8.91 -5.01 -3.37
CA TYR A 127 -9.57 -4.41 -2.22
C TYR A 127 -8.60 -3.47 -1.50
N SER A 128 -9.14 -2.37 -0.99
CA SER A 128 -8.42 -1.41 -0.15
C SER A 128 -9.42 -0.85 0.85
N ARG A 129 -9.05 -0.79 2.12
CA ARG A 129 -9.82 -0.13 3.17
C ARG A 129 -8.87 0.56 4.14
N ILE A 130 -9.21 1.78 4.53
CA ILE A 130 -8.53 2.47 5.62
C ILE A 130 -9.01 1.82 6.93
N VAL A 131 -8.04 1.37 7.72
CA VAL A 131 -8.24 0.65 8.99
C VAL A 131 -7.65 1.40 10.18
N ARG A 132 -6.67 2.28 9.94
CA ARG A 132 -5.91 3.03 10.96
C ARG A 132 -5.44 2.11 12.09
N LEU A 133 -4.74 1.02 11.72
CA LEU A 133 -4.28 -0.02 12.65
C LEU A 133 -3.32 0.54 13.70
N GLY A 134 -2.46 1.47 13.32
CA GLY A 134 -1.49 2.10 14.23
C GLY A 134 -1.99 3.36 14.93
N GLU A 135 -3.29 3.65 14.97
CA GLU A 135 -3.80 4.84 15.67
C GLU A 135 -3.48 4.79 17.17
N GLY A 136 -2.89 5.87 17.68
CA GLY A 136 -2.42 6.00 19.06
C GLY A 136 -1.20 5.14 19.41
N LEU A 137 -0.67 4.32 18.49
CA LEU A 137 0.38 3.34 18.76
C LEU A 137 1.68 4.00 19.26
N ALA A 138 2.03 5.17 18.72
CA ALA A 138 3.21 5.91 19.13
C ALA A 138 3.17 6.34 20.62
N ARG A 139 1.95 6.54 21.16
CA ARG A 139 1.71 6.97 22.54
C ARG A 139 1.44 5.80 23.50
N THR A 140 0.86 4.70 23.02
CA THR A 140 0.45 3.55 23.87
C THR A 140 1.43 2.38 23.85
N GLY A 141 2.24 2.23 22.80
CA GLY A 141 3.05 1.03 22.55
C GLY A 141 2.24 -0.24 22.21
N ALA A 142 0.92 -0.12 22.01
CA ALA A 142 0.01 -1.25 21.75
C ALA A 142 -1.12 -0.88 20.78
N LEU A 143 -1.52 -1.84 19.93
CA LEU A 143 -2.67 -1.71 19.03
C LEU A 143 -3.97 -1.59 19.84
N SER A 144 -4.84 -0.65 19.48
CA SER A 144 -6.15 -0.48 20.15
C SER A 144 -7.13 -1.59 19.74
N GLU A 145 -8.03 -1.98 20.65
CA GLU A 145 -9.08 -2.97 20.37
C GLU A 145 -10.00 -2.55 19.20
N ALA A 146 -10.27 -1.24 19.08
CA ALA A 146 -11.05 -0.69 17.98
C ALA A 146 -10.31 -0.85 16.63
N ALA A 147 -9.03 -0.50 16.59
CA ALA A 147 -8.19 -0.63 15.40
C ALA A 147 -8.00 -2.09 14.98
N MET A 148 -7.72 -2.99 15.93
CA MET A 148 -7.63 -4.44 15.69
C MET A 148 -8.94 -5.00 15.14
N THR A 149 -10.09 -4.60 15.70
CA THR A 149 -11.41 -5.07 15.23
C THR A 149 -11.68 -4.61 13.79
N ARG A 150 -11.46 -3.32 13.46
CA ARG A 150 -11.63 -2.80 12.09
C ARG A 150 -10.69 -3.50 11.09
N ALA A 151 -9.44 -3.77 11.50
CA ALA A 151 -8.48 -4.50 10.67
C ALA A 151 -8.92 -5.95 10.43
N ILE A 152 -9.38 -6.67 11.46
CA ILE A 152 -9.90 -8.03 11.34
C ILE A 152 -11.11 -8.09 10.40
N ASP A 153 -12.02 -7.12 10.45
CA ASP A 153 -13.18 -7.10 9.55
C ASP A 153 -12.81 -6.80 8.09
N ALA A 154 -11.79 -5.97 7.86
CA ALA A 154 -11.20 -5.82 6.53
C ALA A 154 -10.54 -7.13 6.04
N LEU A 155 -9.82 -7.82 6.93
CA LEU A 155 -9.16 -9.10 6.63
C LEU A 155 -10.15 -10.24 6.35
N LYS A 156 -11.33 -10.26 7.01
CA LYS A 156 -12.42 -11.20 6.68
C LYS A 156 -12.87 -11.04 5.23
N ILE A 157 -13.04 -9.81 4.76
CA ILE A 157 -13.39 -9.50 3.35
C ILE A 157 -12.27 -9.96 2.40
N CYS A 158 -11.01 -9.76 2.76
CA CYS A 158 -9.86 -10.24 1.98
C CYS A 158 -9.83 -11.77 1.87
N ALA A 159 -9.97 -12.48 3.00
CA ALA A 159 -10.02 -13.94 3.04
C ALA A 159 -11.17 -14.49 2.18
N ASP A 160 -12.33 -13.83 2.23
CA ASP A 160 -13.49 -14.18 1.42
C ASP A 160 -13.26 -13.99 -0.08
N LYS A 161 -12.66 -12.88 -0.50
CA LYS A 161 -12.27 -12.66 -1.90
C LYS A 161 -11.27 -13.74 -2.36
N MET A 162 -10.24 -14.02 -1.57
CA MET A 162 -9.25 -15.07 -1.87
C MET A 162 -9.88 -16.45 -2.02
N ARG A 163 -10.80 -16.81 -1.10
CA ARG A 163 -11.56 -18.07 -1.11
C ARG A 163 -12.48 -18.17 -2.34
N ARG A 164 -13.31 -17.16 -2.60
CA ARG A 164 -14.26 -17.14 -3.74
C ARG A 164 -13.56 -17.17 -5.10
N ARG A 165 -12.37 -16.58 -5.21
CA ARG A 165 -11.55 -16.61 -6.44
C ARG A 165 -10.72 -17.89 -6.57
N GLY A 166 -10.62 -18.75 -5.56
CA GLY A 166 -9.80 -19.96 -5.61
C GLY A 166 -8.29 -19.67 -5.65
N VAL A 167 -7.84 -18.68 -4.86
CA VAL A 167 -6.41 -18.37 -4.74
C VAL A 167 -5.65 -19.54 -4.10
N VAL A 168 -4.64 -20.06 -4.79
CA VAL A 168 -3.80 -21.18 -4.32
C VAL A 168 -2.37 -20.76 -3.95
N ARG A 169 -2.02 -19.50 -4.19
CA ARG A 169 -0.71 -18.91 -3.90
C ARG A 169 -0.91 -17.52 -3.32
N ALA A 170 -0.50 -17.31 -2.08
CA ALA A 170 -0.55 -16.00 -1.43
C ALA A 170 0.70 -15.75 -0.59
N ARG A 171 1.06 -14.48 -0.42
CA ARG A 171 1.83 -13.98 0.75
C ARG A 171 0.98 -12.87 1.37
N THR A 172 0.86 -12.89 2.68
CA THR A 172 -0.02 -11.99 3.44
C THR A 172 0.81 -11.39 4.56
N ILE A 173 1.17 -10.11 4.43
CA ILE A 173 2.15 -9.44 5.30
C ILE A 173 1.49 -8.40 6.21
N ALA A 174 2.15 -8.10 7.32
CA ALA A 174 1.86 -6.95 8.18
C ALA A 174 3.13 -6.12 8.41
N THR A 175 3.01 -4.79 8.38
CA THR A 175 4.16 -3.86 8.31
C THR A 175 4.42 -3.15 9.66
N ALA A 176 4.93 -1.91 9.63
CA ALA A 176 5.42 -1.13 10.77
C ALA A 176 4.55 -1.20 12.04
N ALA A 177 3.23 -1.04 11.94
CA ALA A 177 2.36 -1.10 13.12
C ALA A 177 2.43 -2.43 13.88
N CYS A 178 2.54 -3.56 13.18
CA CYS A 178 2.69 -4.86 13.82
C CYS A 178 4.14 -5.14 14.27
N ARG A 179 5.16 -4.55 13.62
CA ARG A 179 6.54 -4.61 14.13
C ARG A 179 6.71 -3.91 15.47
N THR A 180 6.09 -2.75 15.65
CA THR A 180 6.32 -1.88 16.81
C THR A 180 5.41 -2.21 18.00
N ALA A 181 4.23 -2.79 17.79
CA ALA A 181 3.28 -3.03 18.86
C ALA A 181 3.64 -4.20 19.77
N SER A 182 3.61 -3.96 21.08
CA SER A 182 3.84 -4.95 22.14
C SER A 182 2.82 -6.10 22.19
N ASN A 183 1.60 -5.89 21.67
CA ASN A 183 0.53 -6.88 21.60
C ASN A 183 0.32 -7.45 20.18
N SER A 184 1.33 -7.35 19.31
CA SER A 184 1.27 -7.82 17.92
C SER A 184 0.99 -9.32 17.81
N ASP A 185 1.66 -10.18 18.58
CA ASP A 185 1.43 -11.64 18.54
C ASP A 185 -0.04 -12.01 18.82
N THR A 186 -0.63 -11.44 19.87
CA THR A 186 -2.06 -11.62 20.19
C THR A 186 -2.98 -11.19 19.04
N PHE A 187 -2.64 -10.10 18.36
CA PHE A 187 -3.38 -9.66 17.18
C PHE A 187 -3.25 -10.64 16.01
N ILE A 188 -2.05 -11.15 15.72
CA ILE A 188 -1.80 -12.11 14.63
C ILE A 188 -2.53 -13.44 14.90
N GLU A 189 -2.53 -13.93 16.15
CA GLU A 189 -3.30 -15.11 16.55
C GLU A 189 -4.83 -14.91 16.40
N ARG A 190 -5.33 -13.73 16.77
CA ARG A 190 -6.74 -13.35 16.58
C ARG A 190 -7.12 -13.24 15.10
N VAL A 191 -6.23 -12.71 14.25
CA VAL A 191 -6.43 -12.71 12.79
C VAL A 191 -6.51 -14.14 12.27
N LYS A 192 -5.56 -15.00 12.63
CA LYS A 192 -5.49 -16.39 12.17
C LYS A 192 -6.72 -17.19 12.57
N SER A 193 -7.16 -17.08 13.83
CA SER A 193 -8.35 -17.77 14.33
C SER A 193 -9.66 -17.26 13.70
N GLN A 194 -9.82 -15.95 13.47
CA GLN A 194 -11.06 -15.40 12.93
C GLN A 194 -11.16 -15.38 11.39
N THR A 195 -10.03 -15.47 10.66
CA THR A 195 -10.01 -15.30 9.19
C THR A 195 -9.35 -16.48 8.45
N GLY A 196 -8.58 -17.32 9.15
CA GLY A 196 -7.73 -18.34 8.53
C GLY A 196 -6.47 -17.80 7.82
N LEU A 197 -6.23 -16.48 7.84
CA LEU A 197 -5.04 -15.87 7.23
C LEU A 197 -3.85 -15.96 8.19
N SER A 198 -2.72 -16.48 7.70
CA SER A 198 -1.44 -16.48 8.41
C SER A 198 -0.64 -15.25 8.02
N LEU A 199 -0.79 -14.15 8.77
CA LEU A 199 -0.01 -12.94 8.54
C LEU A 199 1.45 -13.14 8.94
N GLU A 200 2.35 -12.64 8.10
CA GLU A 200 3.80 -12.58 8.32
C GLU A 200 4.18 -11.14 8.67
N ILE A 201 4.72 -10.89 9.86
CA ILE A 201 5.31 -9.58 10.18
C ILE A 201 6.62 -9.48 9.38
N VAL A 202 6.66 -8.59 8.40
CA VAL A 202 7.77 -8.50 7.44
C VAL A 202 8.86 -7.56 7.97
N SER A 203 10.12 -7.84 7.63
CA SER A 203 11.25 -6.96 7.99
C SER A 203 11.28 -5.71 7.10
N THR A 204 11.90 -4.64 7.59
CA THR A 204 12.13 -3.41 6.82
C THR A 204 12.99 -3.65 5.57
N GLU A 205 13.93 -4.59 5.63
CA GLU A 205 14.72 -5.03 4.46
C GLU A 205 13.84 -5.70 3.40
N ASP A 206 12.93 -6.60 3.80
CA ASP A 206 12.03 -7.26 2.86
C ASP A 206 11.03 -6.25 2.26
N GLU A 207 10.58 -5.25 3.02
CA GLU A 207 9.75 -4.15 2.50
C GLU A 207 10.49 -3.33 1.45
N ALA A 208 11.72 -2.88 1.73
CA ALA A 208 12.58 -2.19 0.78
C ALA A 208 12.79 -3.01 -0.51
N ARG A 209 13.07 -4.33 -0.38
CA ARG A 209 13.21 -5.26 -1.50
C ARG A 209 11.91 -5.42 -2.30
N LEU A 210 10.75 -5.49 -1.64
CA LEU A 210 9.44 -5.61 -2.28
C LEU A 210 8.99 -4.32 -2.96
N ALA A 211 9.25 -3.15 -2.35
CA ALA A 211 9.00 -1.84 -2.93
C ALA A 211 9.76 -1.68 -4.25
N VAL A 212 11.07 -1.94 -4.26
CA VAL A 212 11.88 -1.92 -5.49
C VAL A 212 11.38 -2.96 -6.50
N ALA A 213 11.04 -4.18 -6.08
CA ALA A 213 10.53 -5.21 -6.99
C ALA A 213 9.19 -4.84 -7.66
N GLY A 214 8.30 -4.13 -6.95
CA GLY A 214 7.05 -3.60 -7.49
C GLY A 214 7.25 -2.38 -8.40
N CYS A 215 8.17 -1.49 -8.02
CA CYS A 215 8.44 -0.24 -8.74
C CYS A 215 9.40 -0.41 -9.94
N ALA A 216 10.18 -1.48 -10.01
CA ALA A 216 11.23 -1.69 -11.01
C ALA A 216 10.84 -1.40 -12.48
N PRO A 217 9.63 -1.72 -12.99
CA PRO A 217 9.25 -1.38 -14.37
C PRO A 217 9.03 0.11 -14.63
N LEU A 218 9.07 0.95 -13.59
CA LEU A 218 8.97 2.42 -13.65
C LEU A 218 10.32 3.12 -13.45
N LEU A 219 11.42 2.40 -13.24
CA LEU A 219 12.74 3.03 -13.25
C LEU A 219 13.08 3.48 -14.68
N ASP A 220 13.59 4.71 -14.84
CA ASP A 220 14.05 5.23 -16.14
C ASP A 220 15.39 4.59 -16.56
N PRO A 221 15.44 3.78 -17.64
CA PRO A 221 16.68 3.14 -18.09
C PRO A 221 17.71 4.13 -18.68
N GLY A 222 17.35 5.41 -18.85
CA GLY A 222 18.30 6.48 -19.19
C GLY A 222 19.08 7.04 -17.99
N CYS A 223 18.66 6.71 -16.76
CA CYS A 223 19.35 7.10 -15.53
C CYS A 223 20.38 6.04 -15.09
N THR A 224 21.40 6.45 -14.33
CA THR A 224 22.36 5.54 -13.68
C THR A 224 21.94 5.20 -12.26
N SER A 225 21.14 6.05 -11.62
CA SER A 225 20.56 5.82 -10.30
C SER A 225 19.12 6.33 -10.17
N ALA A 226 18.45 5.88 -9.13
CA ALA A 226 17.19 6.42 -8.66
C ALA A 226 17.06 6.27 -7.15
N LEU A 227 16.35 7.18 -6.50
CA LEU A 227 15.91 7.01 -5.12
C LEU A 227 14.46 6.55 -5.14
N VAL A 228 14.23 5.29 -4.79
CA VAL A 228 12.89 4.73 -4.61
C VAL A 228 12.47 4.99 -3.18
N PHE A 229 11.24 5.48 -2.96
CA PHE A 229 10.73 5.67 -1.60
C PHE A 229 9.25 5.30 -1.47
N ASP A 230 8.87 4.73 -0.33
CA ASP A 230 7.49 4.41 0.05
C ASP A 230 7.13 5.21 1.29
N ILE A 231 6.21 6.18 1.15
CA ILE A 231 5.69 6.94 2.29
C ILE A 231 4.52 6.16 2.88
N GLY A 232 4.84 5.35 3.89
CA GLY A 232 3.90 4.52 4.61
C GLY A 232 3.10 5.28 5.67
N GLY A 233 2.33 4.51 6.45
CA GLY A 233 1.56 5.07 7.56
C GLY A 233 2.40 5.29 8.82
N GLY A 234 3.29 4.35 9.18
CA GLY A 234 4.15 4.44 10.37
C GLY A 234 5.63 4.21 10.11
N SER A 235 6.02 4.16 8.83
CA SER A 235 7.41 4.18 8.39
C SER A 235 7.50 4.83 7.02
N THR A 236 8.71 5.22 6.64
CA THR A 236 9.05 5.64 5.27
C THR A 236 10.31 4.91 4.86
N GLU A 237 10.22 4.08 3.83
CA GLU A 237 11.35 3.36 3.27
C GLU A 237 12.01 4.21 2.19
N LEU A 238 13.34 4.34 2.22
CA LEU A 238 14.14 4.93 1.16
C LEU A 238 15.19 3.93 0.68
N ILE A 239 15.30 3.76 -0.63
CA ILE A 239 16.15 2.77 -1.27
C ILE A 239 16.92 3.41 -2.41
N TRP A 240 18.24 3.49 -2.27
CA TRP A 240 19.11 3.92 -3.36
C TRP A 240 19.32 2.76 -4.33
N VAL A 241 18.92 2.97 -5.58
CA VAL A 241 18.99 1.96 -6.63
C VAL A 241 19.99 2.39 -7.70
N ARG A 242 20.99 1.55 -7.95
CA ARG A 242 21.89 1.67 -9.11
C ARG A 242 21.32 0.87 -10.28
N MET A 243 21.47 1.40 -11.49
CA MET A 243 21.09 0.75 -12.73
C MET A 243 22.31 0.54 -13.62
N SER A 244 22.36 -0.60 -14.31
CA SER A 244 23.36 -0.83 -15.35
C SER A 244 23.02 0.01 -16.58
N GLY A 245 23.66 1.19 -16.68
CA GLY A 245 23.47 2.10 -17.80
C GLY A 245 23.57 1.40 -19.14
N GLY A 246 22.56 1.58 -20.00
CA GLY A 246 22.51 1.06 -21.36
C GLY A 246 21.87 -0.32 -21.55
N ASP A 247 21.82 -1.21 -20.55
CA ASP A 247 21.13 -2.52 -20.70
C ASP A 247 19.69 -2.48 -20.19
N ARG A 248 18.72 -2.52 -21.13
CA ARG A 248 17.28 -2.66 -20.84
C ARG A 248 16.91 -3.97 -20.12
N ARG A 249 17.86 -4.90 -19.92
CA ARG A 249 17.72 -6.15 -19.17
C ARG A 249 18.46 -6.13 -17.82
N GLY A 250 19.24 -5.08 -17.53
CA GLY A 250 19.88 -4.89 -16.24
C GLY A 250 18.83 -4.85 -15.14
N ARG A 251 18.97 -5.72 -14.13
CA ARG A 251 18.10 -5.64 -12.95
C ARG A 251 18.57 -4.48 -12.08
N PRO A 252 17.66 -3.70 -11.47
CA PRO A 252 18.04 -2.72 -10.47
C PRO A 252 18.80 -3.38 -9.33
N VAL A 253 19.89 -2.75 -8.90
CA VAL A 253 20.71 -3.19 -7.76
C VAL A 253 20.48 -2.20 -6.62
N ILE A 254 20.00 -2.70 -5.48
CA ILE A 254 19.93 -1.91 -4.26
C ILE A 254 21.37 -1.65 -3.79
N GLY A 255 21.75 -0.38 -3.69
CA GLY A 255 23.07 0.05 -3.21
C GLY A 255 23.11 0.17 -1.69
N ASP A 256 22.18 0.94 -1.13
CA ASP A 256 21.90 1.04 0.31
C ASP A 256 20.42 1.41 0.53
N TRP A 257 19.92 1.27 1.75
CA TRP A 257 18.55 1.58 2.12
C TRP A 257 18.41 2.01 3.59
N ILE A 258 17.29 2.63 3.92
CA ILE A 258 16.86 2.89 5.30
C ILE A 258 15.33 2.78 5.38
N SER A 259 14.82 2.42 6.57
CA SER A 259 13.40 2.58 6.91
C SER A 259 13.36 3.52 8.10
N LEU A 260 12.81 4.71 7.90
CA LEU A 260 12.59 5.68 8.97
C LEU A 260 11.36 5.23 9.77
N PRO A 261 11.37 5.33 11.12
CA PRO A 261 10.19 5.09 11.96
C PRO A 261 9.19 6.26 11.91
N CYS A 262 9.09 6.93 10.76
CA CYS A 262 8.25 8.10 10.52
C CYS A 262 7.45 7.89 9.23
N GLY A 263 6.12 7.83 9.34
CA GLY A 263 5.17 7.84 8.23
C GLY A 263 4.05 8.84 8.50
N VAL A 264 3.06 8.93 7.60
CA VAL A 264 2.05 10.01 7.67
C VAL A 264 1.19 10.00 8.93
N VAL A 265 0.97 8.83 9.55
CA VAL A 265 0.18 8.70 10.78
C VAL A 265 1.02 9.11 11.99
N THR A 266 2.27 8.62 12.10
CA THR A 266 3.12 8.96 13.25
C THR A 266 3.47 10.45 13.29
N LEU A 267 3.75 11.06 12.14
CA LEU A 267 4.08 12.49 12.06
C LEU A 267 2.85 13.37 12.34
N ALA A 268 1.65 12.98 11.86
CA ALA A 268 0.40 13.66 12.17
C ALA A 268 -0.07 13.44 13.61
N GLU A 269 0.28 12.32 14.26
CA GLU A 269 0.05 12.11 15.70
C GLU A 269 0.99 12.94 16.57
N HIS A 270 2.23 13.19 16.11
CA HIS A 270 3.22 14.00 16.84
C HIS A 270 2.89 15.50 16.78
N HIS A 271 2.57 16.02 15.59
CA HIS A 271 2.37 17.46 15.35
C HIS A 271 0.91 17.90 15.23
N GLY A 272 -0.01 16.98 14.95
CA GLY A 272 -1.35 17.29 14.45
C GLY A 272 -1.42 17.27 12.91
N GLY A 273 -2.64 17.41 12.37
CA GLY A 273 -2.88 17.32 10.92
C GLY A 273 -4.18 17.95 10.40
N VAL A 274 -5.06 18.41 11.30
CA VAL A 274 -6.29 19.15 10.97
C VAL A 274 -5.93 20.59 10.62
N ASP A 275 -5.34 21.31 11.57
CA ASP A 275 -4.85 22.66 11.38
C ASP A 275 -3.31 22.64 11.40
N VAL A 276 -2.71 22.91 10.24
CA VAL A 276 -1.25 22.87 10.06
C VAL A 276 -0.79 24.22 9.49
N PRO A 277 -0.47 25.20 10.36
CA PRO A 277 0.11 26.46 9.91
C PRO A 277 1.51 26.26 9.33
N ALA A 278 1.98 27.23 8.55
CA ALA A 278 3.26 27.12 7.82
C ALA A 278 4.47 26.83 8.72
N ASP A 279 4.52 27.43 9.91
CA ASP A 279 5.60 27.18 10.89
C ASP A 279 5.58 25.75 11.46
N LEU A 280 4.40 25.14 11.59
CA LEU A 280 4.27 23.73 11.98
C LEU A 280 4.64 22.80 10.84
N TYR A 281 4.27 23.15 9.60
CA TYR A 281 4.70 22.42 8.42
C TYR A 281 6.23 22.43 8.26
N ASP A 282 6.87 23.59 8.42
CA ASP A 282 8.33 23.70 8.38
C ASP A 282 9.00 22.88 9.50
N ARG A 283 8.40 22.80 10.71
CA ARG A 283 8.87 21.89 11.77
C ARG A 283 8.75 20.42 11.38
N MET A 284 7.64 19.99 10.77
CA MET A 284 7.48 18.63 10.24
C MET A 284 8.56 18.29 9.20
N VAL A 285 8.85 19.22 8.27
CA VAL A 285 9.90 19.05 7.25
C VAL A 285 11.28 18.97 7.89
N ALA A 286 11.58 19.79 8.90
CA ALA A 286 12.85 19.78 9.62
C ALA A 286 13.08 18.46 10.38
N GLU A 287 12.09 17.97 11.14
CA GLU A 287 12.17 16.70 11.89
C GLU A 287 12.45 15.49 10.98
N VAL A 288 11.84 15.45 9.79
CA VAL A 288 12.11 14.40 8.81
C VAL A 288 13.48 14.60 8.16
N GLY A 289 13.88 15.85 7.88
CA GLY A 289 15.21 16.20 7.35
C GLY A 289 16.35 15.72 8.26
N GLU A 290 16.25 15.96 9.57
CA GLU A 290 17.22 15.50 10.57
C GLU A 290 17.38 13.97 10.55
N GLN A 291 16.28 13.22 10.42
CA GLN A 291 16.29 11.75 10.31
C GLN A 291 16.89 11.24 8.99
N LEU A 292 16.87 12.04 7.92
CA LEU A 292 17.44 11.68 6.62
C LEU A 292 18.95 11.89 6.53
N THR A 293 19.51 12.84 7.29
CA THR A 293 20.95 13.20 7.25
C THR A 293 21.89 12.00 7.30
N PRO A 294 21.76 11.01 8.22
CA PRO A 294 22.69 9.89 8.29
C PRO A 294 22.61 8.92 7.11
N PHE A 295 21.53 8.94 6.31
CA PHE A 295 21.41 8.17 5.07
C PHE A 295 21.93 8.96 3.87
N HIS A 296 21.57 10.25 3.80
CA HIS A 296 22.07 11.21 2.81
C HIS A 296 23.61 11.22 2.73
N GLU A 297 24.29 11.30 3.88
CA GLU A 297 25.76 11.24 3.96
C GLU A 297 26.34 9.92 3.41
N ARG A 298 25.71 8.78 3.68
CA ARG A 298 26.15 7.48 3.13
C ARG A 298 25.97 7.41 1.62
N ILE A 299 24.87 7.94 1.09
CA ILE A 299 24.60 7.92 -0.36
C ILE A 299 25.54 8.86 -1.11
N HIS A 300 25.77 10.08 -0.65
CA HIS A 300 26.72 11.00 -1.28
C HIS A 300 28.14 10.42 -1.37
N ALA A 301 28.61 9.68 -0.35
CA ALA A 301 29.89 8.99 -0.41
C ALA A 301 29.96 7.87 -1.49
N MET A 302 28.82 7.42 -2.02
CA MET A 302 28.68 6.40 -3.08
C MET A 302 28.37 7.00 -4.47
N GLU A 303 28.15 8.32 -4.56
CA GLU A 303 27.86 9.04 -5.80
C GLU A 303 29.15 9.30 -6.61
N ALA A 304 29.56 8.27 -7.34
CA ALA A 304 30.51 8.39 -8.44
C ALA A 304 29.86 7.92 -9.74
N GLY A 305 29.67 8.87 -10.68
CA GLY A 305 29.27 8.59 -12.05
C GLY A 305 28.57 9.75 -12.77
N GLU A 306 28.97 9.98 -14.02
CA GLU A 306 28.16 10.74 -14.97
C GLU A 306 26.92 9.92 -15.35
N GLY A 307 25.73 10.50 -15.25
CA GLY A 307 24.48 9.86 -15.63
C GLY A 307 23.28 10.38 -14.84
N GLY A 308 22.09 10.33 -15.45
CA GLY A 308 20.90 10.96 -14.85
C GLY A 308 20.43 10.28 -13.56
N PHE A 309 19.76 11.07 -12.72
CA PHE A 309 19.12 10.66 -11.47
C PHE A 309 17.62 11.02 -11.49
N HIS A 310 16.78 10.23 -10.81
CA HIS A 310 15.39 10.60 -10.57
C HIS A 310 14.83 10.04 -9.26
N LEU A 311 13.76 10.68 -8.78
CA LEU A 311 12.95 10.21 -7.66
C LEU A 311 11.85 9.26 -8.18
N LEU A 312 11.62 8.15 -7.48
CA LEU A 312 10.52 7.20 -7.76
C LEU A 312 9.72 6.92 -6.48
N GLY A 313 8.66 7.69 -6.27
CA GLY A 313 7.82 7.56 -5.07
C GLY A 313 6.67 6.58 -5.27
N THR A 314 6.29 5.87 -4.21
CA THR A 314 5.05 5.06 -4.15
C THR A 314 4.17 5.39 -2.94
N SER A 315 3.02 4.71 -2.85
CA SER A 315 1.99 4.82 -1.81
C SER A 315 1.12 6.08 -1.85
N GLY A 316 0.31 6.28 -0.81
CA GLY A 316 -0.85 7.18 -0.80
C GLY A 316 -0.50 8.66 -0.98
N THR A 317 0.62 9.11 -0.45
CA THR A 317 1.06 10.51 -0.52
C THR A 317 1.30 10.94 -1.95
N VAL A 318 2.24 10.30 -2.65
CA VAL A 318 2.62 10.69 -4.03
C VAL A 318 1.52 10.43 -5.05
N THR A 319 0.70 9.39 -4.84
CA THR A 319 -0.48 9.13 -5.70
C THR A 319 -1.59 10.18 -5.47
N THR A 320 -1.69 10.75 -4.27
CA THR A 320 -2.57 11.91 -3.99
C THR A 320 -2.00 13.18 -4.65
N ILE A 321 -0.71 13.46 -4.50
CA ILE A 321 -0.02 14.59 -5.18
C ILE A 321 -0.23 14.51 -6.69
N ALA A 322 -0.06 13.34 -7.30
CA ALA A 322 -0.33 13.12 -8.72
C ALA A 322 -1.80 13.36 -9.10
N GLY A 323 -2.75 12.90 -8.29
CA GLY A 323 -4.18 13.14 -8.53
C GLY A 323 -4.54 14.63 -8.50
N VAL A 324 -3.98 15.39 -7.56
CA VAL A 324 -4.16 16.85 -7.48
C VAL A 324 -3.49 17.55 -8.67
N HIS A 325 -2.24 17.20 -8.99
CA HIS A 325 -1.50 17.73 -10.15
C HIS A 325 -2.26 17.53 -11.47
N LEU A 326 -2.86 16.34 -11.66
CA LEU A 326 -3.60 15.97 -12.87
C LEU A 326 -5.04 16.50 -12.91
N GLY A 327 -5.48 17.24 -11.87
CA GLY A 327 -6.82 17.81 -11.76
C GLY A 327 -7.94 16.77 -11.83
N LEU A 328 -7.77 15.61 -11.18
CA LEU A 328 -8.74 14.52 -11.31
C LEU A 328 -10.02 14.77 -10.49
N GLU A 329 -11.18 14.72 -11.14
CA GLU A 329 -12.50 14.69 -10.47
C GLU A 329 -12.74 13.41 -9.65
N ARG A 330 -11.97 12.35 -9.93
CA ARG A 330 -11.93 11.10 -9.16
C ARG A 330 -10.60 10.41 -9.37
N TYR A 331 -10.06 9.77 -8.34
CA TYR A 331 -8.82 9.00 -8.46
C TYR A 331 -8.88 7.95 -9.59
N ASP A 332 -7.93 8.04 -10.52
CA ASP A 332 -7.77 7.12 -11.66
C ASP A 332 -6.32 6.62 -11.72
N ARG A 333 -6.14 5.34 -11.34
CA ARG A 333 -4.86 4.64 -11.39
C ARG A 333 -4.20 4.68 -12.78
N THR A 334 -4.98 4.63 -13.86
CA THR A 334 -4.43 4.54 -15.23
C THR A 334 -3.79 5.85 -15.68
N ARG A 335 -4.18 6.98 -15.07
CA ARG A 335 -3.57 8.29 -15.26
C ARG A 335 -2.44 8.59 -14.26
N VAL A 336 -2.51 8.03 -13.05
CA VAL A 336 -1.53 8.26 -11.97
C VAL A 336 -0.29 7.36 -12.07
N ASP A 337 -0.44 6.07 -12.41
CA ASP A 337 0.65 5.10 -12.34
C ASP A 337 1.69 5.31 -13.45
N GLY A 338 2.90 5.70 -13.08
CA GLY A 338 4.03 5.95 -13.96
C GLY A 338 4.16 7.38 -14.49
N VAL A 339 3.30 8.32 -14.06
CA VAL A 339 3.36 9.73 -14.46
C VAL A 339 4.64 10.40 -13.94
N TRP A 340 5.14 11.37 -14.72
CA TRP A 340 6.26 12.24 -14.36
C TRP A 340 5.74 13.61 -13.93
N ILE A 341 6.29 14.15 -12.84
CA ILE A 341 5.91 15.44 -12.26
C ILE A 341 7.20 16.25 -12.02
N SER A 342 7.19 17.53 -12.36
CA SER A 342 8.33 18.42 -12.09
C SER A 342 8.39 18.84 -10.61
N PRO A 343 9.56 19.18 -10.04
CA PRO A 343 9.65 19.74 -8.69
C PRO A 343 8.75 20.97 -8.48
N GLY A 344 8.67 21.86 -9.48
CA GLY A 344 7.81 23.03 -9.44
C GLY A 344 6.31 22.69 -9.47
N ASP A 345 5.91 21.59 -10.12
CA ASP A 345 4.54 21.08 -10.05
C ASP A 345 4.21 20.50 -8.69
N VAL A 346 5.12 19.71 -8.09
CA VAL A 346 4.90 19.18 -6.74
C VAL A 346 4.84 20.32 -5.72
N GLN A 347 5.73 21.32 -5.82
CA GLN A 347 5.69 22.51 -4.97
C GLN A 347 4.35 23.26 -5.11
N ARG A 348 3.85 23.46 -6.33
CA ARG A 348 2.51 24.06 -6.56
C ARG A 348 1.39 23.26 -5.89
N VAL A 349 1.43 21.93 -5.98
CA VAL A 349 0.45 21.05 -5.33
C VAL A 349 0.54 21.15 -3.80
N THR A 350 1.73 21.05 -3.22
CA THR A 350 1.96 21.19 -1.78
C THR A 350 1.45 22.54 -1.26
N GLN A 351 1.79 23.64 -1.92
CA GLN A 351 1.35 24.98 -1.53
C GLN A 351 -0.18 25.16 -1.67
N SER A 352 -0.79 24.58 -2.72
CA SER A 352 -2.24 24.55 -2.87
C SER A 352 -2.93 23.78 -1.75
N LEU A 353 -2.37 22.64 -1.32
CA LEU A 353 -2.89 21.85 -0.20
C LEU A 353 -2.70 22.53 1.16
N LEU A 354 -1.60 23.26 1.37
CA LEU A 354 -1.35 24.07 2.57
C LEU A 354 -2.31 25.27 2.68
N ALA A 355 -2.70 25.86 1.55
CA ALA A 355 -3.67 26.97 1.51
C ALA A 355 -5.12 26.53 1.74
N MET A 356 -5.43 25.22 1.66
CA MET A 356 -6.75 24.67 1.96
C MET A 356 -6.91 24.41 3.46
N ASP A 357 -8.06 24.78 4.03
CA ASP A 357 -8.46 24.32 5.36
C ASP A 357 -8.81 22.80 5.38
N TYR A 358 -9.02 22.23 6.56
CA TYR A 358 -9.36 20.82 6.70
C TYR A 358 -10.62 20.41 5.92
N GLY A 359 -11.66 21.24 5.90
CA GLY A 359 -12.91 20.98 5.19
C GLY A 359 -12.72 20.95 3.68
N MET A 360 -11.95 21.89 3.14
CA MET A 360 -11.53 21.92 1.74
C MET A 360 -10.71 20.68 1.36
N ARG A 361 -9.74 20.27 2.20
CA ARG A 361 -8.96 19.04 1.97
C ARG A 361 -9.83 17.78 2.06
N ALA A 362 -10.80 17.74 2.98
CA ALA A 362 -11.73 16.62 3.12
C ALA A 362 -12.71 16.49 1.94
N ALA A 363 -13.11 17.62 1.35
CA ALA A 363 -13.95 17.66 0.16
C ALA A 363 -13.17 17.45 -1.16
N HIS A 364 -11.84 17.63 -1.16
CA HIS A 364 -11.03 17.55 -2.38
C HIS A 364 -11.04 16.12 -2.98
N PRO A 365 -11.41 15.92 -4.26
CA PRO A 365 -11.69 14.58 -4.82
C PRO A 365 -10.55 13.57 -4.77
N CYS A 366 -9.30 14.02 -4.82
CA CYS A 366 -8.11 13.15 -4.71
C CYS A 366 -7.63 12.89 -3.28
N VAL A 367 -8.06 13.70 -2.30
CA VAL A 367 -7.63 13.59 -0.90
C VAL A 367 -8.67 12.81 -0.10
N GLY A 368 -9.89 13.35 -0.02
CA GLY A 368 -11.02 12.78 0.71
C GLY A 368 -10.87 12.86 2.24
N GLY A 369 -12.01 12.82 2.94
CA GLY A 369 -12.07 12.95 4.40
C GLY A 369 -11.19 11.96 5.18
N GLU A 370 -11.02 10.72 4.72
CA GLU A 370 -10.20 9.72 5.42
C GLU A 370 -8.67 10.00 5.37
N ARG A 371 -8.22 11.01 4.62
CA ARG A 371 -6.81 11.42 4.50
C ARG A 371 -6.55 12.92 4.74
N ALA A 372 -7.58 13.72 4.95
CA ALA A 372 -7.44 15.19 5.07
C ALA A 372 -6.59 15.64 6.27
N ASP A 373 -6.54 14.79 7.29
CA ASP A 373 -5.71 14.88 8.50
C ASP A 373 -4.28 14.33 8.32
N LEU A 374 -3.99 13.64 7.22
CA LEU A 374 -2.69 12.97 6.97
C LEU A 374 -1.93 13.56 5.77
N VAL A 375 -2.62 14.26 4.87
CA VAL A 375 -2.06 14.70 3.58
C VAL A 375 -0.89 15.68 3.73
N LEU A 376 -0.96 16.59 4.70
CA LEU A 376 0.09 17.60 4.92
C LEU A 376 1.34 16.99 5.56
N ALA A 377 1.20 16.05 6.50
CA ALA A 377 2.31 15.25 7.01
C ALA A 377 2.99 14.45 5.88
N GLY A 378 2.20 13.89 4.95
CA GLY A 378 2.74 13.27 3.73
C GLY A 378 3.52 14.24 2.85
N CYS A 379 3.00 15.45 2.63
CA CYS A 379 3.72 16.48 1.88
C CYS A 379 5.03 16.87 2.58
N ALA A 380 5.04 16.98 3.92
CA ALA A 380 6.24 17.33 4.68
C ALA A 380 7.34 16.25 4.56
N ILE A 381 6.97 14.96 4.66
CA ILE A 381 7.90 13.85 4.44
C ILE A 381 8.47 13.89 3.02
N PHE A 382 7.61 14.06 2.01
CA PHE A 382 8.07 14.16 0.62
C PHE A 382 9.00 15.38 0.43
N GLU A 383 8.67 16.54 1.00
CA GLU A 383 9.48 17.74 0.83
C GLU A 383 10.85 17.61 1.50
N ALA A 384 10.94 16.99 2.67
CA ALA A 384 12.23 16.65 3.28
C ALA A 384 13.09 15.75 2.38
N ILE A 385 12.49 14.73 1.76
CA ILE A 385 13.18 13.86 0.77
C ILE A 385 13.63 14.65 -0.46
N ALA A 386 12.77 15.52 -1.00
CA ALA A 386 13.08 16.32 -2.19
C ALA A 386 14.14 17.41 -1.93
N ARG A 387 14.21 17.94 -0.71
CA ARG A 387 15.28 18.86 -0.26
C ARG A 387 16.62 18.13 -0.12
N ALA A 388 16.63 16.88 0.37
CA ALA A 388 17.87 16.12 0.54
C ALA A 388 18.36 15.46 -0.78
N TRP A 389 17.46 15.05 -1.69
CA TRP A 389 17.85 14.58 -3.03
C TRP A 389 17.15 15.36 -4.13
N PRO A 390 17.65 16.55 -4.49
CA PRO A 390 17.15 17.32 -5.62
C PRO A 390 17.23 16.51 -6.93
N ALA A 391 16.09 16.36 -7.60
CA ALA A 391 15.98 15.68 -8.90
C ALA A 391 15.17 16.52 -9.87
N GLU A 392 15.49 16.47 -11.16
CA GLU A 392 14.74 17.21 -12.20
C GLU A 392 13.28 16.74 -12.34
N ARG A 393 12.98 15.48 -11.99
CA ARG A 393 11.67 14.87 -12.14
C ARG A 393 11.40 13.82 -11.05
N LEU A 394 10.17 13.83 -10.53
CA LEU A 394 9.58 12.76 -9.74
C LEU A 394 8.78 11.84 -10.68
N ARG A 395 8.94 10.53 -10.54
CA ARG A 395 8.00 9.55 -11.09
C ARG A 395 7.12 8.98 -9.99
N VAL A 396 5.84 8.83 -10.27
CA VAL A 396 4.87 8.31 -9.31
C VAL A 396 4.51 6.86 -9.66
N ALA A 397 4.48 6.01 -8.64
CA ALA A 397 4.06 4.62 -8.72
C ALA A 397 2.76 4.43 -7.91
N ASP A 398 1.70 3.90 -8.52
CA ASP A 398 0.58 3.29 -7.78
C ASP A 398 0.85 1.79 -7.54
N ARG A 399 2.13 1.41 -7.47
CA ARG A 399 2.61 0.04 -7.35
C ARG A 399 3.73 -0.02 -6.33
N GLY A 400 3.77 -1.07 -5.52
CA GLY A 400 4.73 -1.18 -4.42
C GLY A 400 4.78 -2.59 -3.87
N LEU A 401 4.70 -2.74 -2.55
CA LEU A 401 4.83 -4.03 -1.83
C LEU A 401 3.97 -5.15 -2.45
N ARG A 402 2.69 -4.87 -2.76
CA ARG A 402 1.77 -5.88 -3.32
C ARG A 402 2.21 -6.39 -4.69
N GLU A 403 2.58 -5.50 -5.59
CA GLU A 403 3.11 -5.84 -6.90
C GLU A 403 4.45 -6.57 -6.79
N GLY A 404 5.33 -6.16 -5.87
CA GLY A 404 6.56 -6.87 -5.54
C GLY A 404 6.34 -8.29 -5.02
N ILE A 405 5.32 -8.51 -4.19
CA ILE A 405 4.89 -9.83 -3.71
C ILE A 405 4.41 -10.69 -4.88
N LEU A 406 3.50 -10.17 -5.71
CA LEU A 406 2.97 -10.92 -6.86
C LEU A 406 4.08 -11.35 -7.82
N MET A 407 4.98 -10.42 -8.17
CA MET A 407 6.14 -10.71 -9.02
C MET A 407 7.05 -11.76 -8.40
N SER A 408 7.32 -11.68 -7.10
CA SER A 408 8.14 -12.64 -6.36
C SER A 408 7.53 -14.06 -6.37
N LEU A 409 6.23 -14.18 -6.13
CA LEU A 409 5.51 -15.46 -6.18
C LEU A 409 5.51 -16.06 -7.59
N ILE A 410 5.20 -15.24 -8.61
CA ILE A 410 5.17 -15.65 -10.02
C ILE A 410 6.56 -16.08 -10.51
N GLU A 411 7.63 -15.39 -10.11
CA GLU A 411 8.99 -15.75 -10.49
C GLU A 411 9.46 -17.03 -9.77
N ALA A 412 9.15 -17.19 -8.48
CA ALA A 412 9.46 -18.40 -7.72
C ALA A 412 8.86 -19.66 -8.36
N ASP A 413 7.60 -19.60 -8.79
CA ASP A 413 6.94 -20.70 -9.49
C ASP A 413 7.50 -20.94 -10.90
N ALA A 414 7.87 -19.89 -11.63
CA ALA A 414 8.57 -20.02 -12.91
C ALA A 414 9.89 -20.80 -12.75
N ARG A 415 10.69 -20.46 -11.71
CA ARG A 415 11.95 -21.14 -11.38
C ARG A 415 11.71 -22.60 -10.98
N ARG A 416 10.71 -22.88 -10.13
CA ARG A 416 10.32 -24.25 -9.73
C ARG A 416 9.91 -25.10 -10.93
N GLY A 417 9.11 -24.55 -11.85
CA GLY A 417 8.72 -25.21 -13.10
C GLY A 417 9.92 -25.52 -14.01
N ARG A 418 10.83 -24.56 -14.21
CA ARG A 418 12.08 -24.75 -14.98
C ARG A 418 12.97 -25.86 -14.38
N ARG A 419 13.16 -25.88 -13.05
CA ARG A 419 13.92 -26.93 -12.34
C ARG A 419 13.29 -28.33 -12.52
N ARG A 420 11.96 -28.45 -12.36
CA ARG A 420 11.24 -29.73 -12.60
C ARG A 420 11.39 -30.24 -14.03
N ARG A 421 11.31 -29.36 -15.04
CA ARG A 421 11.51 -29.72 -16.46
C ARG A 421 12.94 -30.19 -16.74
N ARG A 422 13.97 -29.52 -16.20
CA ARG A 422 15.38 -29.96 -16.31
C ARG A 422 15.60 -31.34 -15.70
N ARG A 423 15.06 -31.62 -14.50
CA ARG A 423 15.12 -32.96 -13.88
C ARG A 423 14.43 -34.04 -14.73
N ARG A 424 13.22 -33.77 -15.25
CA ARG A 424 12.51 -34.73 -16.13
C ARG A 424 13.30 -35.05 -17.41
N ARG A 425 13.88 -34.04 -18.08
CA ARG A 425 14.74 -34.28 -19.26
C ARG A 425 15.97 -35.12 -18.92
N ARG A 426 16.68 -34.82 -17.83
CA ARG A 426 17.85 -35.59 -17.37
C ARG A 426 17.51 -37.05 -17.04
N ASN A 427 16.34 -37.31 -16.45
CA ASN A 427 15.89 -38.67 -16.18
C ASN A 427 15.46 -39.40 -17.45
N ALA A 428 14.82 -38.73 -18.42
CA ALA A 428 14.47 -39.33 -19.71
C ALA A 428 15.73 -39.78 -20.49
N ASN A 429 16.74 -38.92 -20.60
CA ASN A 429 18.02 -39.27 -21.26
C ASN A 429 18.72 -40.47 -20.57
N ARG A 430 18.69 -40.56 -19.24
CA ARG A 430 19.26 -41.71 -18.50
C ARG A 430 18.55 -43.04 -18.76
N VAL A 431 17.27 -43.02 -19.12
CA VAL A 431 16.52 -44.25 -19.45
C VAL A 431 16.78 -44.68 -20.89
N SER A 432 17.08 -43.75 -21.80
CA SER A 432 17.50 -44.08 -23.18
C SER A 432 18.97 -44.50 -23.34
N GLU A 433 19.79 -44.34 -22.30
CA GLU A 433 21.22 -44.73 -22.29
C GLU A 433 21.48 -46.07 -21.56
N ALA A 434 20.43 -46.78 -21.13
CA ALA A 434 20.58 -48.10 -20.54
C ALA A 434 20.99 -49.11 -21.63
N PRO A 435 22.12 -49.83 -21.49
CA PRO A 435 22.55 -50.80 -22.50
C PRO A 435 21.55 -51.95 -22.57
N ALA A 436 21.16 -52.34 -23.79
CA ALA A 436 20.37 -53.54 -24.01
C ALA A 436 21.15 -54.76 -23.50
N GLN A 437 20.65 -55.40 -22.43
CA GLN A 437 21.18 -56.69 -22.02
C GLN A 437 20.82 -57.71 -23.10
N VAL A 438 21.87 -58.19 -23.78
CA VAL A 438 21.78 -59.28 -24.75
C VAL A 438 21.60 -60.58 -23.96
N ASN A 439 20.49 -61.27 -24.22
CA ASN A 439 20.29 -62.68 -23.86
C ASN A 439 20.85 -63.58 -24.96
#